data_AF-A0A3S2A2M4-F1
#
_entry.id   AF-A0A3S2A2M4-F1
#
_cell.length_a   1.000
_cell.length_b   1.000
_cell.length_c   1.000
_cell.angle_alpha   90.00
_cell.angle_beta   90.00
_cell.angle_gamma   90.00
#
_symmetry.space_group_name_H-M   'P 1'
#
loop_
_entity.id
_entity.type
_entity.pdbx_description
1 polymer ?
#
loop_
_entity_poly.entity_id
_entity_poly.type
_entity_poly.pdbx_seq_one_letter_code
_entity_poly.pdbx_strand_id
1 'polypeptide(L)'
;MEDDCTASVPQGVDGQVGVSKMRIGFVGPYTYFENHFPENWRGRDDVLCLDVDEWDYSFLTRMINFRPDLTVFYRPELYPKKYIKSITGKRVAFLSEPIQLPGQLETPESALRSSVYSRMSWESYHYCIYYDATKKSAIEKRGWPINAYRPLPIDTSAFRPNAGRRPIDVAFIGKPTPHRVAELDFLRSTDLKFAWVAHGLSGRALAALFRRSKVVLNIHADEMPSFEPRIYLGAACGCVVLSETLGQRPEAMKESIVEYTGSLDYASVKRALRLFSSGGSQKASELESLSLGVGRFLQELEMAISV
;
A
#
# COMPACT_ATOMS: atom_id res chain seq x y z
N MET A 1 3.55 -69.33 -42.36
CA MET A 1 4.46 -68.33 -41.76
C MET A 1 3.76 -67.01 -41.91
N GLU A 2 2.82 -66.78 -41.02
CA GLU A 2 2.17 -65.48 -40.80
C GLU A 2 2.84 -64.93 -39.54
N ASP A 3 3.30 -63.68 -39.58
CA ASP A 3 3.49 -62.85 -38.38
C ASP A 3 3.60 -61.37 -38.80
N ASP A 4 2.45 -60.72 -38.66
CA ASP A 4 2.19 -59.49 -37.90
C ASP A 4 3.09 -58.25 -38.10
N CYS A 5 2.65 -57.36 -38.99
CA CYS A 5 3.05 -55.96 -39.05
C CYS A 5 2.07 -55.11 -38.24
N THR A 6 2.40 -54.83 -36.97
CA THR A 6 1.64 -53.90 -36.14
C THR A 6 2.02 -52.44 -36.45
N ALA A 7 1.05 -51.69 -36.98
CA ALA A 7 1.13 -50.25 -37.17
C ALA A 7 0.96 -49.53 -35.82
N SER A 8 1.89 -48.62 -35.51
CA SER A 8 1.82 -47.76 -34.34
C SER A 8 0.94 -46.53 -34.61
N VAL A 9 -0.01 -46.31 -33.70
CA VAL A 9 -0.93 -45.17 -33.69
C VAL A 9 -0.19 -43.93 -33.16
N PRO A 10 -0.32 -42.74 -33.79
CA PRO A 10 0.25 -41.51 -33.23
C PRO A 10 -0.52 -41.12 -31.97
N GLN A 11 0.19 -41.02 -30.85
CA GLN A 11 -0.37 -40.53 -29.59
C GLN A 11 -0.66 -39.02 -29.66
N GLY A 12 -1.88 -38.70 -29.24
CA GLY A 12 -2.44 -37.42 -28.82
C GLY A 12 -1.53 -36.19 -28.79
N VAL A 13 -1.95 -35.19 -29.58
CA VAL A 13 -1.64 -33.79 -29.32
C VAL A 13 -2.39 -33.39 -28.05
N ASP A 14 -1.71 -33.40 -26.91
CA ASP A 14 -2.21 -32.78 -25.67
C ASP A 14 -2.31 -31.27 -25.89
N GLY A 15 -3.48 -30.84 -26.37
CA GLY A 15 -3.89 -29.46 -26.38
C GLY A 15 -4.11 -28.99 -24.95
N GLN A 16 -3.04 -28.55 -24.27
CA GLN A 16 -3.19 -27.65 -23.13
C GLN A 16 -3.85 -26.38 -23.65
N VAL A 17 -5.16 -26.27 -23.47
CA VAL A 17 -5.91 -25.02 -23.59
C VAL A 17 -5.25 -24.04 -22.62
N GLY A 18 -4.37 -23.19 -23.14
CA GLY A 18 -3.66 -22.20 -22.35
C GLY A 18 -4.68 -21.28 -21.69
N VAL A 19 -4.87 -21.42 -20.38
CA VAL A 19 -5.60 -20.43 -19.59
C VAL A 19 -4.87 -19.11 -19.79
N SER A 20 -5.51 -18.16 -20.48
CA SER A 20 -4.87 -16.88 -20.76
C SER A 20 -4.55 -16.21 -19.43
N LYS A 21 -3.26 -15.97 -19.19
CA LYS A 21 -2.78 -15.29 -17.99
C LYS A 21 -3.33 -13.87 -17.97
N MET A 22 -4.07 -13.51 -16.92
CA MET A 22 -4.68 -12.20 -16.78
C MET A 22 -3.62 -11.09 -16.81
N ARG A 23 -3.83 -10.07 -17.64
CA ARG A 23 -2.94 -8.91 -17.78
C ARG A 23 -3.36 -7.80 -16.83
N ILE A 24 -2.46 -7.36 -15.96
CA ILE A 24 -2.80 -6.43 -14.87
C ILE A 24 -1.94 -5.17 -14.96
N GLY A 25 -2.60 -4.01 -14.99
CA GLY A 25 -1.98 -2.70 -14.92
C GLY A 25 -2.03 -2.12 -13.51
N PHE A 26 -0.95 -1.48 -13.08
CA PHE A 26 -0.90 -0.62 -11.91
C PHE A 26 -0.34 0.74 -12.29
N VAL A 27 -0.92 1.82 -11.77
CA VAL A 27 -0.44 3.17 -12.03
C VAL A 27 -0.59 4.03 -10.79
N GLY A 28 0.47 4.77 -10.46
CA GLY A 28 0.53 5.62 -9.28
C GLY A 28 1.95 6.16 -9.07
N PRO A 29 2.13 7.29 -8.38
CA PRO A 29 3.46 7.82 -8.11
C PRO A 29 4.31 6.80 -7.33
N TYR A 30 5.43 6.35 -7.91
CA TYR A 30 6.25 5.26 -7.35
C TYR A 30 6.73 5.55 -5.93
N THR A 31 7.11 6.81 -5.68
CA THR A 31 7.56 7.27 -4.37
C THR A 31 6.59 6.92 -3.25
N TYR A 32 5.29 6.81 -3.54
CA TYR A 32 4.25 6.50 -2.55
C TYR A 32 3.65 5.11 -2.73
N PHE A 33 3.49 4.64 -3.97
CA PHE A 33 2.70 3.45 -4.28
C PHE A 33 3.48 2.21 -4.72
N GLU A 34 4.80 2.31 -4.91
CA GLU A 34 5.59 1.13 -5.27
C GLU A 34 5.49 0.02 -4.20
N ASN A 35 5.28 0.38 -2.94
CA ASN A 35 5.08 -0.56 -1.83
C ASN A 35 3.81 -1.42 -1.95
N HIS A 36 2.92 -1.05 -2.88
CA HIS A 36 1.59 -1.60 -3.06
C HIS A 36 1.43 -2.29 -4.42
N PHE A 37 2.52 -2.40 -5.20
CA PHE A 37 2.55 -3.14 -6.46
C PHE A 37 2.80 -4.63 -6.25
N PRO A 38 2.42 -5.50 -7.22
CA PRO A 38 2.52 -6.94 -7.07
C PRO A 38 3.94 -7.41 -6.78
N GLU A 39 4.05 -8.46 -5.98
CA GLU A 39 5.31 -9.15 -5.71
C GLU A 39 6.02 -9.52 -7.02
N ASN A 40 7.32 -9.18 -7.11
CA ASN A 40 8.17 -9.50 -8.27
C ASN A 40 7.60 -9.06 -9.63
N TRP A 41 6.83 -7.96 -9.68
CA TRP A 41 6.28 -7.44 -10.92
C TRP A 41 7.35 -7.11 -11.98
N ARG A 42 8.56 -6.72 -11.56
CA ARG A 42 9.69 -6.48 -12.46
C ARG A 42 10.16 -7.80 -13.07
N GLY A 43 9.84 -8.02 -14.34
CA GLY A 43 10.15 -9.24 -15.09
C GLY A 43 8.93 -10.08 -15.46
N ARG A 44 7.72 -9.66 -15.04
CA ARG A 44 6.46 -10.25 -15.45
C ARG A 44 5.97 -9.57 -16.74
N ASP A 45 5.63 -10.37 -17.74
CA ASP A 45 5.05 -9.92 -19.01
C ASP A 45 3.55 -9.63 -18.91
N ASP A 46 2.90 -10.21 -17.91
CA ASP A 46 1.48 -10.05 -17.58
C ASP A 46 1.20 -8.92 -16.59
N VAL A 47 2.22 -8.20 -16.11
CA VAL A 47 2.05 -7.07 -15.18
C VAL A 47 2.77 -5.84 -15.69
N LEU A 48 2.06 -4.71 -15.74
CA LEU A 48 2.64 -3.42 -16.06
C LEU A 48 2.40 -2.44 -14.91
N CYS A 49 3.47 -2.02 -14.24
CA CYS A 49 3.43 -0.90 -13.30
C CYS A 49 4.00 0.35 -13.98
N LEU A 50 3.34 1.50 -13.85
CA LEU A 50 3.76 2.78 -14.40
C LEU A 50 3.82 3.86 -13.31
N ASP A 51 4.89 4.65 -13.35
CA ASP A 51 5.02 5.85 -12.53
C ASP A 51 4.18 6.98 -13.12
N VAL A 52 3.80 7.94 -12.28
CA VAL A 52 3.06 9.11 -12.71
C VAL A 52 4.00 10.23 -13.06
N ASP A 53 3.83 10.75 -14.27
CA ASP A 53 4.33 12.06 -14.66
C ASP A 53 3.14 13.01 -14.78
N GLU A 54 2.96 13.90 -13.81
CA GLU A 54 1.84 14.86 -13.81
C GLU A 54 1.97 15.93 -14.92
N TRP A 55 3.16 16.05 -15.54
CA TRP A 55 3.44 16.98 -16.63
C TRP A 55 3.20 16.38 -18.00
N ASP A 56 3.33 15.05 -18.12
CA ASP A 56 3.11 14.33 -19.38
C ASP A 56 2.34 13.02 -19.18
N TYR A 57 1.07 13.01 -19.57
CA TYR A 57 0.23 11.80 -19.51
C TYR A 57 0.48 10.79 -20.65
N SER A 58 1.47 11.01 -21.53
CA SER A 58 1.80 10.09 -22.62
C SER A 58 2.22 8.70 -22.13
N PHE A 59 2.71 8.57 -20.89
CA PHE A 59 3.00 7.27 -20.29
C PHE A 59 1.77 6.35 -20.24
N LEU A 60 0.55 6.90 -20.15
CA LEU A 60 -0.69 6.12 -20.18
C LEU A 60 -0.94 5.43 -21.52
N THR A 61 -0.34 5.91 -22.61
CA THR A 61 -0.37 5.20 -23.91
C THR A 61 0.28 3.82 -23.79
N ARG A 62 1.30 3.66 -22.93
CA ARG A 62 1.87 2.33 -22.64
C ARG A 62 0.85 1.41 -21.99
N MET A 63 0.02 1.93 -21.07
CA MET A 63 -1.06 1.16 -20.45
C MET A 63 -2.15 0.78 -21.46
N ILE A 64 -2.52 1.71 -22.35
CA ILE A 64 -3.49 1.45 -23.43
C ILE A 64 -2.98 0.32 -24.35
N ASN A 65 -1.73 0.42 -24.80
CA ASN A 65 -1.10 -0.58 -25.67
C ASN A 65 -0.88 -1.92 -24.96
N PHE A 66 -0.69 -1.89 -23.63
CA PHE A 66 -0.63 -3.08 -22.81
C PHE A 66 -1.98 -3.79 -22.71
N ARG A 67 -3.11 -3.17 -23.06
CA ARG A 67 -4.44 -3.81 -23.08
C ARG A 67 -4.73 -4.71 -21.87
N PRO A 68 -4.66 -4.15 -20.64
CA PRO A 68 -4.90 -4.92 -19.44
C PRO A 68 -6.35 -5.42 -19.37
N ASP A 69 -6.54 -6.54 -18.67
CA ASP A 69 -7.85 -7.05 -18.24
C ASP A 69 -8.34 -6.31 -16.99
N LEU A 70 -7.41 -5.82 -16.17
CA LEU A 70 -7.65 -5.05 -14.95
C LEU A 70 -6.57 -3.98 -14.78
N THR A 71 -6.95 -2.75 -14.46
CA THR A 71 -6.03 -1.67 -14.09
C THR A 71 -6.39 -1.08 -12.75
N VAL A 72 -5.42 -0.98 -11.84
CA VAL A 72 -5.54 -0.31 -10.54
C VAL A 72 -4.86 1.07 -10.62
N PHE A 73 -5.64 2.10 -10.37
CA PHE A 73 -5.21 3.50 -10.33
C PHE A 73 -5.11 3.97 -8.88
N TYR A 74 -3.90 4.15 -8.38
CA TYR A 74 -3.67 4.89 -7.15
C TYR A 74 -3.70 6.39 -7.44
N ARG A 75 -4.32 7.17 -6.54
CA ARG A 75 -4.58 8.60 -6.74
C ARG A 75 -5.36 8.84 -8.05
N PRO A 76 -6.55 8.23 -8.19
CA PRO A 76 -7.34 8.22 -9.44
C PRO A 76 -7.72 9.61 -9.95
N GLU A 77 -7.67 10.63 -9.10
CA GLU A 77 -7.95 12.02 -9.46
C GLU A 77 -6.82 12.70 -10.26
N LEU A 78 -5.67 12.06 -10.40
CA LEU A 78 -4.54 12.57 -11.20
C LEU A 78 -4.73 12.30 -12.70
N TYR A 79 -5.60 11.37 -13.09
CA TYR A 79 -5.62 10.89 -14.47
C TYR A 79 -6.73 11.54 -15.32
N PRO A 80 -6.42 12.07 -16.51
CA PRO A 80 -7.43 12.63 -17.38
C PRO A 80 -8.40 11.55 -17.90
N LYS A 81 -9.70 11.86 -17.84
CA LYS A 81 -10.81 11.04 -18.36
C LYS A 81 -10.54 10.39 -19.72
N LYS A 82 -9.95 11.14 -20.65
CA LYS A 82 -9.68 10.66 -22.02
C LYS A 82 -8.79 9.40 -22.03
N TYR A 83 -7.76 9.34 -21.19
CA TYR A 83 -6.85 8.19 -21.13
C TYR A 83 -7.48 7.02 -20.39
N ILE A 84 -8.15 7.28 -19.27
CA ILE A 84 -8.83 6.24 -18.47
C ILE A 84 -9.84 5.49 -19.35
N LYS A 85 -10.64 6.22 -20.14
CA LYS A 85 -11.65 5.62 -21.02
C LYS A 85 -11.07 4.79 -22.16
N SER A 86 -9.85 5.08 -22.61
CA SER A 86 -9.15 4.34 -23.66
C SER A 86 -8.47 3.07 -23.17
N ILE A 87 -8.27 2.91 -21.86
CA ILE A 87 -7.71 1.67 -21.28
C ILE A 87 -8.81 0.60 -21.25
N THR A 88 -8.50 -0.56 -21.82
CA THR A 88 -9.39 -1.72 -21.86
C THR A 88 -9.52 -2.38 -20.48
N GLY A 89 -10.46 -3.33 -20.38
CA GLY A 89 -10.64 -4.10 -19.16
C GLY A 89 -11.30 -3.31 -18.03
N LYS A 90 -11.22 -3.88 -16.84
CA LYS A 90 -11.79 -3.30 -15.61
C LYS A 90 -10.83 -2.25 -15.06
N ARG A 91 -11.39 -1.20 -14.45
CA ARG A 91 -10.65 0.00 -14.03
C ARG A 91 -11.02 0.29 -12.59
N VAL A 92 -10.05 0.16 -11.70
CA VAL A 92 -10.23 0.26 -10.26
C VAL A 92 -9.58 1.54 -9.78
N ALA A 93 -10.36 2.42 -9.15
CA ALA A 93 -9.86 3.61 -8.47
C ALA A 93 -9.53 3.25 -7.01
N PHE A 94 -8.30 3.48 -6.58
CA PHE A 94 -7.90 3.33 -5.18
C PHE A 94 -7.55 4.70 -4.58
N LEU A 95 -8.50 5.24 -3.82
CA LEU A 95 -8.45 6.55 -3.20
C LEU A 95 -7.66 6.47 -1.89
N SER A 96 -6.65 7.33 -1.75
CA SER A 96 -5.68 7.31 -0.63
C SER A 96 -5.48 8.65 0.07
N GLU A 97 -6.09 9.74 -0.43
CA GLU A 97 -6.02 11.03 0.24
C GLU A 97 -7.04 11.11 1.37
N PRO A 98 -6.63 11.44 2.61
CA PRO A 98 -7.55 11.54 3.72
C PRO A 98 -8.53 12.69 3.54
N ILE A 99 -9.77 12.47 3.95
CA ILE A 99 -10.80 13.49 4.00
C ILE A 99 -11.08 13.93 5.42
N GLN A 100 -11.53 15.18 5.53
CA GLN A 100 -12.02 15.74 6.78
C GLN A 100 -13.35 15.12 7.20
N LEU A 101 -13.47 14.82 8.50
CA LEU A 101 -14.72 14.38 9.10
C LEU A 101 -15.67 15.56 9.36
N PRO A 102 -16.99 15.34 9.33
CA PRO A 102 -17.96 16.36 9.72
C PRO A 102 -17.68 16.90 11.13
N GLY A 103 -17.67 18.22 11.29
CA GLY A 103 -17.48 18.89 12.58
C GLY A 103 -16.01 19.14 12.98
N GLN A 104 -15.03 18.65 12.22
CA GLN A 104 -13.64 19.09 12.39
C GLN A 104 -13.44 20.49 11.81
N LEU A 105 -12.49 21.25 12.37
CA LEU A 105 -12.08 22.53 11.78
C LEU A 105 -11.34 22.27 10.46
N GLU A 106 -11.69 23.02 9.42
CA GLU A 106 -10.97 22.94 8.14
C GLU A 106 -9.59 23.60 8.27
N THR A 107 -8.56 22.86 7.90
CA THR A 107 -7.19 23.38 7.77
C THR A 107 -6.87 23.59 6.29
N PRO A 108 -5.87 24.41 5.93
CA PRO A 108 -5.44 24.54 4.54
C PRO A 108 -5.08 23.20 3.89
N GLU A 109 -4.51 22.27 4.66
CA GLU A 109 -4.17 20.93 4.21
C GLU A 109 -5.43 20.07 3.97
N SER A 110 -6.42 20.11 4.88
CA SER A 110 -7.67 19.35 4.73
C SER A 110 -8.55 19.87 3.59
N ALA A 111 -8.55 21.19 3.36
CA ALA A 111 -9.21 21.83 2.23
C ALA A 111 -8.55 21.41 0.90
N LEU A 112 -7.22 21.48 0.82
CA LEU A 112 -6.46 21.04 -0.36
C LEU A 112 -6.76 19.58 -0.70
N ARG A 113 -6.67 18.68 0.29
CA ARG A 113 -6.96 17.25 0.11
C ARG A 113 -8.40 16.99 -0.29
N SER A 114 -9.36 17.74 0.24
CA SER A 114 -10.76 17.60 -0.17
C SER A 114 -10.99 18.07 -1.61
N SER A 115 -10.29 19.13 -2.03
CA SER A 115 -10.40 19.69 -3.38
C SER A 115 -9.86 18.75 -4.47
N VAL A 116 -8.91 17.86 -4.15
CA VAL A 116 -8.31 16.97 -5.17
C VAL A 116 -9.36 16.09 -5.82
N TYR A 117 -10.38 15.66 -5.06
CA TYR A 117 -11.45 14.79 -5.53
C TYR A 117 -12.47 15.49 -6.44
N SER A 118 -12.44 16.83 -6.55
CA SER A 118 -13.23 17.55 -7.55
C SER A 118 -12.80 17.21 -8.99
N ARG A 119 -11.56 16.71 -9.16
CA ARG A 119 -10.99 16.29 -10.45
C ARG A 119 -11.31 14.84 -10.81
N MET A 120 -11.99 14.11 -9.94
CA MET A 120 -12.34 12.71 -10.19
C MET A 120 -13.27 12.56 -11.39
N SER A 121 -12.89 11.65 -12.29
CA SER A 121 -13.76 11.18 -13.38
C SER A 121 -14.46 9.89 -12.94
N TRP A 122 -15.30 9.98 -11.91
CA TRP A 122 -15.92 8.83 -11.22
C TRP A 122 -16.50 7.78 -12.18
N GLU A 123 -17.21 8.23 -13.20
CA GLU A 123 -17.87 7.39 -14.22
C GLU A 123 -16.90 6.66 -15.16
N SER A 124 -15.60 6.96 -15.08
CA SER A 124 -14.55 6.27 -15.84
C SER A 124 -14.01 5.04 -15.10
N TYR A 125 -14.36 4.87 -13.83
CA TYR A 125 -13.95 3.74 -13.01
C TYR A 125 -15.11 2.75 -12.82
N HIS A 126 -14.79 1.47 -12.86
CA HIS A 126 -15.76 0.39 -12.68
C HIS A 126 -15.92 -0.01 -11.20
N TYR A 127 -14.88 0.24 -10.40
CA TYR A 127 -14.85 -0.09 -8.98
C TYR A 127 -14.01 0.95 -8.24
N CYS A 128 -14.52 1.53 -7.16
CA CYS A 128 -13.82 2.51 -6.35
C CYS A 128 -13.61 1.99 -4.93
N ILE A 129 -12.39 2.10 -4.46
CA ILE A 129 -11.96 1.66 -3.14
C ILE A 129 -11.45 2.87 -2.38
N TYR A 130 -11.88 3.04 -1.14
CA TYR A 130 -11.33 4.03 -0.24
C TYR A 130 -10.52 3.36 0.86
N TYR A 131 -9.34 3.91 1.15
CA TYR A 131 -8.35 3.19 1.96
C TYR A 131 -8.69 3.07 3.46
N ASP A 132 -9.52 3.99 3.98
CA ASP A 132 -9.81 4.14 5.41
C ASP A 132 -11.31 3.99 5.69
N ALA A 133 -11.69 2.88 6.33
CA ALA A 133 -13.06 2.54 6.66
C ALA A 133 -13.71 3.50 7.67
N THR A 134 -12.92 4.19 8.50
CA THR A 134 -13.44 5.16 9.47
C THR A 134 -14.11 6.36 8.80
N LYS A 135 -13.77 6.61 7.53
CA LYS A 135 -14.32 7.73 6.75
C LYS A 135 -15.63 7.38 6.05
N LYS A 136 -16.12 6.13 6.15
CA LYS A 136 -17.32 5.65 5.43
C LYS A 136 -18.52 6.57 5.57
N SER A 137 -18.93 6.91 6.80
CA SER A 137 -20.09 7.80 7.02
C SER A 137 -19.90 9.19 6.39
N ALA A 138 -18.68 9.72 6.43
CA ALA A 138 -18.35 11.02 5.86
C ALA A 138 -18.35 11.00 4.31
N ILE A 139 -17.97 9.86 3.71
CA ILE A 139 -18.01 9.64 2.25
C ILE A 139 -19.44 9.43 1.76
N GLU A 140 -20.24 8.63 2.47
CA GLU A 140 -21.64 8.37 2.13
C GLU A 140 -22.45 9.67 2.12
N LYS A 141 -22.22 10.56 3.11
CA LYS A 141 -22.84 11.90 3.14
C LYS A 141 -22.47 12.78 1.94
N ARG A 142 -21.30 12.56 1.32
CA ARG A 142 -20.87 13.26 0.10
C ARG A 142 -21.42 12.64 -1.18
N GLY A 143 -22.05 11.46 -1.09
CA GLY A 143 -22.59 10.74 -2.24
C GLY A 143 -21.53 10.17 -3.19
N TRP A 144 -20.30 9.96 -2.71
CA TRP A 144 -19.24 9.38 -3.55
C TRP A 144 -19.46 7.88 -3.76
N PRO A 145 -19.28 7.37 -5.00
CA PRO A 145 -19.59 5.99 -5.34
C PRO A 145 -18.47 5.02 -4.93
N ILE A 146 -18.28 4.81 -3.62
CA ILE A 146 -17.29 3.87 -3.09
C ILE A 146 -17.88 2.47 -2.93
N ASN A 147 -17.24 1.47 -3.54
CA ASN A 147 -17.66 0.07 -3.51
C ASN A 147 -17.09 -0.70 -2.32
N ALA A 148 -15.88 -0.37 -1.87
CA ALA A 148 -15.23 -1.05 -0.75
C ALA A 148 -14.33 -0.11 0.07
N TYR A 149 -14.14 -0.49 1.33
CA TYR A 149 -13.26 0.19 2.28
C TYR A 149 -12.22 -0.80 2.79
N ARG A 150 -10.94 -0.54 2.53
CA ARG A 150 -9.85 -1.44 2.94
C ARG A 150 -8.50 -0.74 2.89
N PRO A 151 -7.53 -1.13 3.72
CA PRO A 151 -6.18 -0.59 3.61
C PRO A 151 -5.53 -0.90 2.25
N LEU A 152 -4.54 -0.09 1.89
CA LEU A 152 -3.68 -0.35 0.73
C LEU A 152 -2.99 -1.72 0.89
N PRO A 153 -2.96 -2.54 -0.18
CA PRO A 153 -2.29 -3.83 -0.12
C PRO A 153 -0.77 -3.65 -0.05
N ILE A 154 -0.03 -4.62 0.47
CA ILE A 154 1.43 -4.52 0.63
C ILE A 154 2.16 -5.53 -0.25
N ASP A 155 3.31 -5.17 -0.81
CA ASP A 155 4.25 -6.11 -1.42
C ASP A 155 4.88 -6.97 -0.32
N THR A 156 4.25 -8.11 -0.04
CA THR A 156 4.67 -8.99 1.05
C THR A 156 6.05 -9.59 0.81
N SER A 157 6.46 -9.73 -0.45
CA SER A 157 7.80 -10.21 -0.80
C SER A 157 8.87 -9.18 -0.43
N ALA A 158 8.63 -7.91 -0.76
CA ALA A 158 9.55 -6.84 -0.47
C ALA A 158 9.58 -6.50 1.02
N PHE A 159 8.48 -6.65 1.75
CA PHE A 159 8.38 -6.25 3.16
C PHE A 159 8.49 -7.41 4.17
N ARG A 160 8.63 -8.67 3.75
CA ARG A 160 8.83 -9.83 4.65
C ARG A 160 9.95 -9.60 5.68
N PRO A 161 9.83 -10.04 6.95
CA PRO A 161 10.94 -9.93 7.89
C PRO A 161 12.19 -10.70 7.41
N ASN A 162 13.37 -10.28 7.86
CA ASN A 162 14.60 -11.07 7.70
C ASN A 162 15.31 -11.26 9.05
N ALA A 163 16.11 -12.33 9.15
CA ALA A 163 16.91 -12.65 10.34
C ALA A 163 18.19 -11.79 10.48
N GLY A 164 18.26 -10.66 9.76
CA GLY A 164 19.44 -9.80 9.69
C GLY A 164 19.64 -8.96 10.95
N ARG A 165 20.85 -8.40 11.10
CA ARG A 165 21.16 -7.43 12.14
C ARG A 165 20.30 -6.17 11.96
N ARG A 166 19.73 -5.68 13.07
CA ARG A 166 18.95 -4.43 13.15
C ARG A 166 19.72 -3.34 13.90
N PRO A 167 20.64 -2.62 13.24
CA PRO A 167 21.48 -1.62 13.90
C PRO A 167 20.75 -0.30 14.20
N ILE A 168 19.57 -0.05 13.61
CA ILE A 168 18.79 1.17 13.80
C ILE A 168 17.79 0.92 14.93
N ASP A 169 17.84 1.72 15.98
CA ASP A 169 16.90 1.58 17.09
C ASP A 169 15.52 2.08 16.69
N VAL A 170 15.48 3.25 16.04
CA VAL A 170 14.25 3.94 15.68
C VAL A 170 14.36 4.49 14.26
N ALA A 171 13.33 4.28 13.44
CA ALA A 171 13.23 4.90 12.13
C ALA A 171 11.92 5.67 11.97
N PHE A 172 11.97 6.80 11.29
CA PHE A 172 10.82 7.58 10.87
C PHE A 172 10.95 7.97 9.39
N ILE A 173 9.83 7.87 8.66
CA ILE A 173 9.72 8.30 7.26
C ILE A 173 8.63 9.34 7.18
N GLY A 174 8.94 10.54 6.70
CA GLY A 174 7.95 11.57 6.49
C GLY A 174 8.54 12.96 6.44
N LYS A 175 7.91 13.85 5.67
CA LYS A 175 8.34 15.24 5.54
C LYS A 175 8.34 15.94 6.91
N PRO A 176 9.28 16.88 7.14
CA PRO A 176 9.25 17.72 8.32
C PRO A 176 8.00 18.61 8.28
N THR A 177 7.14 18.43 9.29
CA THR A 177 6.07 19.36 9.64
C THR A 177 6.37 19.90 11.05
N PRO A 178 5.82 21.07 11.45
CA PRO A 178 6.01 21.58 12.81
C PRO A 178 5.70 20.54 13.89
N HIS A 179 4.59 19.81 13.73
CA HIS A 179 4.18 18.70 14.60
C HIS A 179 5.26 17.60 14.69
N ARG A 180 5.66 17.04 13.54
CA ARG A 180 6.68 15.98 13.49
C ARG A 180 8.02 16.41 14.04
N VAL A 181 8.43 17.66 13.80
CA VAL A 181 9.67 18.19 14.36
C VAL A 181 9.58 18.23 15.88
N ALA A 182 8.49 18.75 16.45
CA ALA A 182 8.29 18.81 17.90
C ALA A 182 8.32 17.41 18.55
N GLU A 183 7.63 16.44 17.95
CA GLU A 183 7.56 15.06 18.45
C GLU A 183 8.90 14.30 18.35
N LEU A 184 9.76 14.66 17.40
CA LEU A 184 11.02 13.94 17.14
C LEU A 184 12.26 14.62 17.72
N ASP A 185 12.19 15.90 18.10
CA ASP A 185 13.39 16.69 18.43
C ASP A 185 14.16 16.09 19.61
N PHE A 186 13.46 15.55 20.61
CA PHE A 186 14.08 14.93 21.79
C PHE A 186 15.00 13.76 21.44
N LEU A 187 14.76 13.05 20.32
CA LEU A 187 15.59 11.91 19.90
C LEU A 187 17.03 12.33 19.59
N ARG A 188 17.25 13.60 19.23
CA ARG A 188 18.59 14.15 18.95
C ARG A 188 19.49 14.18 20.17
N SER A 189 18.91 14.27 21.37
CA SER A 189 19.65 14.27 22.64
C SER A 189 19.74 12.89 23.31
N THR A 190 19.37 11.81 22.60
CA THR A 190 19.42 10.45 23.12
C THR A 190 20.62 9.66 22.61
N ASP A 191 20.89 8.52 23.24
CA ASP A 191 21.90 7.54 22.81
C ASP A 191 21.39 6.61 21.69
N LEU A 192 20.15 6.81 21.22
CA LEU A 192 19.51 5.92 20.26
C LEU A 192 20.03 6.16 18.85
N LYS A 193 20.18 5.07 18.09
CA LYS A 193 20.46 5.13 16.65
C LYS A 193 19.17 5.43 15.90
N PHE A 194 18.93 6.71 15.66
CA PHE A 194 17.75 7.23 14.98
C PHE A 194 18.02 7.50 13.49
N ALA A 195 17.10 7.07 12.63
CA ALA A 195 17.09 7.39 11.20
C ALA A 195 15.80 8.13 10.82
N TRP A 196 15.93 9.36 10.33
CA TRP A 196 14.82 10.11 9.73
C TRP A 196 15.07 10.31 8.23
N VAL A 197 14.11 9.86 7.41
CA VAL A 197 14.10 10.13 5.98
C VAL A 197 12.87 10.93 5.59
N ALA A 198 13.06 12.09 4.97
CA ALA A 198 11.95 12.98 4.63
C ALA A 198 11.07 12.45 3.48
N HIS A 199 11.70 11.97 2.40
CA HIS A 199 11.01 11.44 1.21
C HIS A 199 11.98 10.59 0.36
N GLY A 200 11.45 9.95 -0.69
CA GLY A 200 12.27 9.31 -1.74
C GLY A 200 12.66 7.86 -1.50
N LEU A 201 12.18 7.22 -0.43
CA LEU A 201 12.31 5.78 -0.23
C LEU A 201 10.99 5.06 -0.47
N SER A 202 11.02 4.09 -1.38
CA SER A 202 9.90 3.22 -1.71
C SER A 202 10.39 1.80 -2.00
N GLY A 203 9.45 0.86 -2.10
CA GLY A 203 9.67 -0.54 -2.43
C GLY A 203 10.78 -1.18 -1.59
N ARG A 204 11.73 -1.80 -2.28
CA ARG A 204 12.84 -2.53 -1.66
C ARG A 204 13.75 -1.63 -0.82
N ALA A 205 13.92 -0.36 -1.19
CA ALA A 205 14.77 0.57 -0.44
C ALA A 205 14.15 0.94 0.91
N LEU A 206 12.84 1.19 0.93
CA LEU A 206 12.09 1.40 2.17
C LEU A 206 12.10 0.15 3.06
N ALA A 207 11.83 -1.02 2.47
CA ALA A 207 11.87 -2.28 3.21
C ALA A 207 13.26 -2.59 3.77
N ALA A 208 14.34 -2.23 3.06
CA ALA A 208 15.71 -2.38 3.55
C ALA A 208 16.00 -1.50 4.78
N LEU A 209 15.45 -0.28 4.83
CA LEU A 209 15.51 0.55 6.03
C LEU A 209 14.77 -0.13 7.18
N PHE A 210 13.50 -0.51 7.00
CA PHE A 210 12.69 -1.11 8.05
C PHE A 210 13.25 -2.43 8.58
N ARG A 211 13.75 -3.31 7.71
CA ARG A 211 14.43 -4.55 8.13
C ARG A 211 15.69 -4.32 8.95
N ARG A 212 16.29 -3.13 8.90
CA ARG A 212 17.44 -2.73 9.73
C ARG A 212 17.01 -1.98 11.00
N SER A 213 15.74 -1.67 11.14
CA SER A 213 15.15 -0.93 12.26
C SER A 213 14.46 -1.86 13.25
N LYS A 214 14.49 -1.51 14.53
CA LYS A 214 13.74 -2.20 15.59
C LYS A 214 12.34 -1.61 15.75
N VAL A 215 12.27 -0.28 15.85
CA VAL A 215 11.02 0.48 15.98
C VAL A 215 10.84 1.37 14.76
N VAL A 216 9.61 1.41 14.22
CA VAL A 216 9.18 2.38 13.21
C VAL A 216 8.18 3.33 13.86
N LEU A 217 8.45 4.62 13.79
CA LEU A 217 7.52 5.64 14.28
C LEU A 217 6.47 5.95 13.20
N ASN A 218 5.22 6.04 13.63
CA ASN A 218 4.12 6.55 12.81
C ASN A 218 3.58 7.82 13.45
N ILE A 219 3.99 8.96 12.89
CA ILE A 219 3.61 10.30 13.34
C ILE A 219 2.89 10.99 12.18
N HIS A 220 1.68 11.44 12.45
CA HIS A 220 0.79 12.15 11.53
C HIS A 220 1.43 13.44 11.04
N ALA A 221 0.92 13.96 9.92
CA ALA A 221 1.41 15.23 9.37
C ALA A 221 0.99 16.42 10.25
N ASP A 222 -0.17 16.30 10.87
CA ASP A 222 -0.83 17.24 11.77
C ASP A 222 -1.48 16.46 12.93
N GLU A 223 -2.19 17.15 13.83
CA GLU A 223 -2.84 16.53 14.99
C GLU A 223 -4.09 15.70 14.63
N MET A 224 -4.47 15.59 13.35
CA MET A 224 -5.66 14.85 12.96
C MET A 224 -5.36 13.36 12.86
N PRO A 225 -6.10 12.50 13.60
CA PRO A 225 -5.99 11.06 13.45
C PRO A 225 -6.28 10.63 12.01
N SER A 226 -5.31 9.97 11.41
CA SER A 226 -5.41 9.41 10.08
C SER A 226 -4.86 7.99 10.06
N PHE A 227 -5.56 7.11 9.35
CA PHE A 227 -4.97 5.83 9.03
C PHE A 227 -3.76 6.07 8.10
N GLU A 228 -2.58 5.57 8.45
CA GLU A 228 -1.38 5.67 7.59
C GLU A 228 -0.97 4.28 7.11
N PRO A 229 -0.87 4.02 5.79
CA PRO A 229 -0.44 2.73 5.25
C PRO A 229 0.93 2.25 5.76
N ARG A 230 1.76 3.19 6.23
CA ARG A 230 3.11 2.92 6.74
C ARG A 230 3.13 1.99 7.95
N ILE A 231 2.05 1.94 8.73
CA ILE A 231 1.98 1.04 9.90
C ILE A 231 2.10 -0.43 9.49
N TYR A 232 1.46 -0.83 8.40
CA TYR A 232 1.54 -2.22 7.94
C TYR A 232 2.88 -2.52 7.28
N LEU A 233 3.50 -1.55 6.61
CA LEU A 233 4.83 -1.74 6.01
C LEU A 233 5.91 -1.98 7.08
N GLY A 234 5.89 -1.20 8.17
CA GLY A 234 6.82 -1.38 9.29
C GLY A 234 6.60 -2.70 10.01
N ALA A 235 5.35 -3.02 10.32
CA ALA A 235 4.97 -4.26 11.00
C ALA A 235 5.25 -5.51 10.16
N ALA A 236 4.98 -5.48 8.85
CA ALA A 236 5.33 -6.56 7.91
C ALA A 236 6.84 -6.83 7.88
N CYS A 237 7.68 -5.80 8.06
CA CYS A 237 9.12 -5.94 8.22
C CYS A 237 9.55 -6.50 9.59
N GLY A 238 8.61 -6.86 10.47
CA GLY A 238 8.86 -7.37 11.82
C GLY A 238 9.28 -6.30 12.82
N CYS A 239 9.07 -5.02 12.51
CA CYS A 239 9.33 -3.93 13.44
C CYS A 239 8.19 -3.83 14.46
N VAL A 240 8.48 -3.26 15.63
CA VAL A 240 7.42 -2.66 16.45
C VAL A 240 7.09 -1.30 15.83
N VAL A 241 5.83 -1.05 15.53
CA VAL A 241 5.34 0.25 15.07
C VAL A 241 4.81 1.00 16.27
N LEU A 242 5.41 2.14 16.59
CA LEU A 242 4.94 3.04 17.63
C LEU A 242 4.22 4.21 16.97
N SER A 243 2.91 4.26 17.12
CA SER A 243 2.02 5.17 16.39
C SER A 243 1.36 6.19 17.31
N GLU A 244 1.12 7.39 16.81
CA GLU A 244 0.05 8.22 17.35
C GLU A 244 -1.30 7.49 17.25
N THR A 245 -2.29 7.98 18.00
CA THR A 245 -3.63 7.38 18.03
C THR A 245 -4.24 7.31 16.64
N LEU A 246 -4.54 6.10 16.19
CA LEU A 246 -5.17 5.81 14.93
C LEU A 246 -6.68 5.99 15.09
N GLY A 247 -7.33 6.62 14.11
CA GLY A 247 -8.80 6.79 14.13
C GLY A 247 -9.57 5.45 14.26
N GLN A 248 -8.92 4.33 13.91
CA GLN A 248 -9.35 2.98 14.22
C GLN A 248 -8.12 2.10 14.45
N ARG A 249 -8.20 1.25 15.47
CA ARG A 249 -7.16 0.27 15.75
C ARG A 249 -7.06 -0.73 14.60
N PRO A 250 -5.85 -1.02 14.08
CA PRO A 250 -5.68 -2.00 13.02
C PRO A 250 -6.02 -3.40 13.51
N GLU A 251 -6.75 -4.16 12.70
CA GLU A 251 -7.07 -5.56 13.01
C GLU A 251 -5.91 -6.50 12.67
N ALA A 252 -5.23 -6.25 11.54
CA ALA A 252 -4.04 -6.97 11.15
C ALA A 252 -2.81 -6.42 11.89
N MET A 253 -1.88 -7.28 12.28
CA MET A 253 -0.60 -6.91 12.90
C MET A 253 -0.72 -6.11 14.19
N LYS A 254 -1.87 -6.20 14.87
CA LYS A 254 -2.19 -5.43 16.08
C LYS A 254 -1.20 -5.64 17.23
N GLU A 255 -0.53 -6.80 17.28
CA GLU A 255 0.50 -7.10 18.29
C GLU A 255 1.82 -6.39 18.00
N SER A 256 2.03 -5.96 16.76
CA SER A 256 3.21 -5.20 16.33
C SER A 256 2.97 -3.70 16.29
N ILE A 257 1.71 -3.25 16.39
CA ILE A 257 1.33 -1.82 16.29
C ILE A 257 0.85 -1.35 17.67
N VAL A 258 1.62 -0.46 18.28
CA VAL A 258 1.38 0.10 19.61
C VAL A 258 1.10 1.59 19.48
N GLU A 259 -0.01 2.04 20.06
CA GLU A 259 -0.37 3.45 20.09
C GLU A 259 0.18 4.11 21.37
N TYR A 260 0.56 5.39 21.26
CA TYR A 260 0.83 6.26 22.41
C TYR A 260 -0.16 7.42 22.44
N THR A 261 -0.34 7.98 23.63
CA THR A 261 -1.21 9.13 23.88
C THR A 261 -0.38 10.31 24.39
N GLY A 262 -0.77 11.52 24.00
CA GLY A 262 0.03 12.72 24.25
C GLY A 262 1.31 12.74 23.40
N SER A 263 2.35 13.43 23.89
CA SER A 263 3.62 13.52 23.18
C SER A 263 4.48 12.28 23.32
N LEU A 264 5.18 11.95 22.24
CA LEU A 264 6.19 10.92 22.19
C LEU A 264 7.32 11.27 23.16
N ASP A 265 7.66 10.31 24.02
CA ASP A 265 8.75 10.46 24.99
C ASP A 265 9.74 9.29 24.93
N TYR A 266 10.89 9.50 25.58
CA TYR A 266 11.94 8.48 25.65
C TYR A 266 11.44 7.18 26.30
N ALA A 267 10.56 7.27 27.30
CA ALA A 267 10.01 6.11 27.99
C ALA A 267 9.18 5.23 27.04
N SER A 268 8.37 5.83 26.17
CA SER A 268 7.55 5.15 25.17
C SER A 268 8.41 4.45 24.13
N VAL A 269 9.46 5.11 23.64
CA VAL A 269 10.44 4.50 22.73
C VAL A 269 11.15 3.32 23.40
N LYS A 270 11.57 3.44 24.66
CA LYS A 270 12.20 2.33 25.41
C LYS A 270 11.24 1.17 25.67
N ARG A 271 9.94 1.42 25.87
CA ARG A 271 8.93 0.35 25.94
C ARG A 271 8.83 -0.39 24.60
N ALA A 272 8.73 0.34 23.49
CA ALA A 272 8.69 -0.26 22.15
C ALA A 272 9.96 -1.10 21.83
N LEU A 273 11.15 -0.62 22.21
CA LEU A 273 12.41 -1.36 22.06
C LEU A 273 12.46 -2.66 22.90
N ARG A 274 11.88 -2.63 24.11
CA ARG A 274 11.76 -3.84 24.95
C ARG A 274 10.79 -4.85 24.33
N LEU A 275 9.65 -4.39 23.80
CA LEU A 275 8.71 -5.24 23.08
C LEU A 275 9.33 -5.88 21.84
N PHE A 276 10.14 -5.12 21.09
CA PHE A 276 10.90 -5.68 19.98
C PHE A 276 11.84 -6.80 20.46
N SER A 277 12.53 -6.58 21.58
CA SER A 277 13.52 -7.53 22.13
C SER A 277 12.90 -8.79 22.72
N SER A 278 11.63 -8.78 23.13
CA SER A 278 10.92 -9.96 23.65
C SER A 278 10.39 -10.89 22.56
N GLY A 279 10.58 -10.55 21.26
CA GLY A 279 10.23 -11.41 20.14
C GLY A 279 8.74 -11.46 19.77
N GLY A 280 7.90 -10.64 20.42
CA GLY A 280 6.44 -10.62 20.20
C GLY A 280 6.02 -10.24 18.77
N SER A 281 6.82 -9.49 18.03
CA SER A 281 6.44 -8.97 16.70
C SER A 281 6.66 -9.93 15.53
N GLN A 282 7.48 -10.99 15.68
CA GLN A 282 8.00 -11.70 14.50
C GLN A 282 7.10 -12.82 13.96
N LYS A 283 6.25 -13.45 14.78
CA LYS A 283 5.46 -14.64 14.36
C LYS A 283 4.04 -14.35 13.87
N ALA A 284 3.39 -13.30 14.36
CA ALA A 284 2.07 -12.88 13.88
C ALA A 284 2.12 -12.25 12.47
N SER A 285 3.28 -11.67 12.12
CA SER A 285 3.44 -10.82 10.95
C SER A 285 3.27 -11.50 9.59
N GLU A 286 3.57 -12.79 9.42
CA GLU A 286 3.65 -13.38 8.08
C GLU A 286 2.27 -13.72 7.49
N LEU A 287 1.41 -14.43 8.23
CA LEU A 287 0.04 -14.74 7.77
C LEU A 287 -0.83 -13.49 7.66
N GLU A 288 -0.69 -12.56 8.59
CA GLU A 288 -1.40 -11.27 8.55
C GLU A 288 -0.84 -10.35 7.45
N SER A 289 0.44 -10.45 7.10
CA SER A 289 0.97 -9.78 5.90
C SER A 289 0.34 -10.34 4.65
N LEU A 290 0.15 -11.66 4.56
CA LEU A 290 -0.46 -12.30 3.39
C LEU A 290 -1.92 -11.90 3.20
N SER A 291 -2.69 -11.65 4.28
CA SER A 291 -4.06 -11.13 4.16
C SER A 291 -4.10 -9.69 3.63
N LEU A 292 -3.04 -8.92 3.85
CA LEU A 292 -2.84 -7.59 3.29
C LEU A 292 -2.10 -7.61 1.95
N GLY A 293 -1.67 -8.78 1.45
CA GLY A 293 -0.82 -8.88 0.27
C GLY A 293 -1.50 -8.48 -1.03
N VAL A 294 -0.71 -8.02 -2.00
CA VAL A 294 -1.25 -7.63 -3.33
C VAL A 294 -1.90 -8.81 -4.03
N GLY A 295 -1.33 -10.01 -3.93
CA GLY A 295 -1.94 -11.22 -4.48
C GLY A 295 -3.35 -11.50 -3.94
N ARG A 296 -3.55 -11.36 -2.62
CA ARG A 296 -4.88 -11.52 -2.00
C ARG A 296 -5.85 -10.44 -2.44
N PHE A 297 -5.39 -9.19 -2.50
CA PHE A 297 -6.16 -8.06 -3.01
C PHE A 297 -6.67 -8.30 -4.44
N LEU A 298 -5.82 -8.82 -5.33
CA LEU A 298 -6.20 -9.10 -6.71
C LEU A 298 -7.27 -10.21 -6.81
N GLN A 299 -7.13 -11.29 -6.03
CA GLN A 299 -8.15 -12.35 -5.97
C GLN A 299 -9.51 -11.80 -5.51
N GLU A 300 -9.52 -10.94 -4.50
CA GLU A 300 -10.74 -10.31 -4.00
C GLU A 300 -11.36 -9.35 -5.03
N LEU A 301 -10.54 -8.61 -5.77
CA LEU A 301 -11.01 -7.76 -6.86
C LEU A 301 -11.61 -8.56 -8.02
N GLU A 302 -10.96 -9.64 -8.44
CA GLU A 302 -11.47 -10.52 -9.50
C GLU A 302 -12.86 -11.06 -9.14
N MET A 303 -13.05 -11.51 -7.89
CA MET A 303 -14.37 -11.95 -7.40
C MET A 303 -15.38 -10.80 -7.37
N ALA A 304 -14.99 -9.61 -6.89
CA ALA A 304 -15.91 -8.50 -6.72
C ALA A 304 -16.37 -7.85 -8.04
N ILE A 305 -15.58 -7.96 -9.11
CA ILE A 305 -15.85 -7.31 -10.40
C ILE A 305 -16.47 -8.27 -11.43
N SER A 306 -16.48 -9.57 -11.12
CA SER A 306 -17.11 -10.62 -11.95
C SER A 306 -18.62 -10.76 -11.72
N VAL A 307 -19.17 -10.08 -10.71
CA VAL A 307 -20.61 -9.97 -10.40
C VAL A 307 -21.19 -8.73 -11.07
#